data_AF-A0A7K9GJR2-F1
#
_entry.id   AF-A0A7K9GJR2-F1
#
_cell.length_a   1.000
_cell.length_b   1.000
_cell.length_c   1.000
_cell.angle_alpha   90.00
_cell.angle_beta   90.00
_cell.angle_gamma   90.00
#
_symmetry.space_group_name_H-M   'P 1'
#
loop_
_entity.id
_entity.type
_entity.pdbx_description
1 polymer ?
#
loop_
_entity_poly.entity_id
_entity_poly.type
_entity_poly.pdbx_seq_one_letter_code
_entity_poly.pdbx_strand_id
1 'polypeptide(L)'
;PKPGDLIEIQRGPYKQWALYVGDGYVIHVTPLDKNASPLSASSVTILTRKAKVKKELLMKVAGTDPWHVNNKYDHHHIPLPVEKIIWRAEQWIGREVPYGLFGSNCEHFVTMLRYGDGFSWQV
;
A
#
# COMPACT_ATOMS: atom_id res chain seq x y z
N PRO A 1 5.75 -11.48 9.62
CA PRO A 1 4.55 -11.32 8.77
C PRO A 1 4.19 -12.67 8.13
N LYS A 2 2.91 -12.92 7.92
CA LYS A 2 2.34 -14.07 7.21
C LYS A 2 1.65 -13.60 5.93
N PRO A 3 1.58 -14.42 4.86
CA PRO A 3 0.90 -14.04 3.63
C PRO A 3 -0.53 -13.54 3.91
N GLY A 4 -0.87 -12.41 3.32
CA GLY A 4 -2.12 -11.68 3.56
C GLY A 4 -2.03 -10.57 4.59
N ASP A 5 -0.98 -10.51 5.43
CA ASP A 5 -0.82 -9.46 6.43
C ASP A 5 -0.65 -8.06 5.81
N LEU A 6 -1.28 -7.07 6.44
CA LEU A 6 -1.04 -5.66 6.17
C LEU A 6 0.22 -5.21 6.89
N ILE A 7 1.10 -4.54 6.17
CA ILE A 7 2.35 -3.97 6.69
C ILE A 7 2.22 -2.46 6.74
N GLU A 8 2.40 -1.88 7.92
CA GLU A 8 2.50 -0.44 8.13
C GLU A 8 3.98 -0.06 8.27
N ILE A 9 4.45 0.81 7.38
CA ILE A 9 5.82 1.35 7.35
C ILE A 9 5.75 2.82 7.78
N GLN A 10 6.54 3.19 8.78
CA GLN A 10 6.55 4.56 9.32
C GLN A 10 7.52 5.44 8.54
N ARG A 11 6.99 6.39 7.76
CA ARG A 11 7.79 7.33 6.96
C ARG A 11 7.71 8.73 7.58
N GLY A 12 8.24 8.90 8.78
CA GLY A 12 8.14 10.16 9.51
C GLY A 12 6.68 10.59 9.72
N PRO A 13 6.20 11.69 9.10
CA PRO A 13 4.83 12.17 9.28
C PRO A 13 3.76 11.37 8.51
N TYR A 14 4.15 10.49 7.57
CA TYR A 14 3.21 9.69 6.79
C TYR A 14 3.41 8.19 7.01
N LYS A 15 2.34 7.43 6.77
CA LYS A 15 2.36 5.97 6.83
C LYS A 15 2.26 5.40 5.43
N GLN A 16 3.15 4.48 5.08
CA GLN A 16 3.05 3.71 3.85
C GLN A 16 2.51 2.32 4.18
N TRP A 17 1.54 1.87 3.38
CA TRP A 17 0.92 0.56 3.54
C TRP A 17 1.32 -0.39 2.42
N ALA A 18 1.52 -1.65 2.78
CA ALA A 18 1.82 -2.72 1.84
C ALA A 18 1.12 -4.02 2.27
N LEU A 19 0.91 -4.94 1.33
CA LEU A 19 0.36 -6.26 1.60
C LEU A 19 1.47 -7.31 1.47
N TYR A 20 1.71 -8.10 2.52
CA TYR A 20 2.69 -9.18 2.48
C TYR A 20 2.15 -10.39 1.71
N VAL A 21 2.92 -10.90 0.75
CA VAL A 21 2.49 -11.98 -0.16
C VAL A 21 3.32 -13.27 -0.01
N GLY A 22 4.27 -13.31 0.92
CA GLY A 22 5.16 -14.45 1.14
C GLY A 22 6.59 -14.18 0.70
N ASP A 23 7.52 -15.03 1.15
CA ASP A 23 8.94 -15.03 0.73
C ASP A 23 9.67 -13.69 0.84
N GLY A 24 9.30 -12.86 1.83
CA GLY A 24 9.87 -11.53 2.01
C GLY A 24 9.34 -10.47 1.04
N TYR A 25 8.36 -10.79 0.18
CA TYR A 25 7.77 -9.86 -0.78
C TYR A 25 6.50 -9.19 -0.26
N VAL A 26 6.33 -7.95 -0.69
CA VAL A 26 5.11 -7.16 -0.51
C VAL A 26 4.61 -6.59 -1.83
N ILE A 27 3.30 -6.42 -1.93
CA ILE A 27 2.65 -5.63 -2.96
C ILE A 27 2.28 -4.28 -2.37
N HIS A 28 2.74 -3.21 -3.00
CA HIS A 28 2.51 -1.83 -2.55
C HIS A 28 2.31 -0.90 -3.73
N VAL A 29 1.74 0.27 -3.45
CA VAL A 29 1.57 1.33 -4.43
C VAL A 29 2.69 2.35 -4.28
N THR A 30 3.39 2.66 -5.37
CA THR A 30 4.49 3.63 -5.38
C THR A 30 4.26 4.72 -6.44
N PRO A 31 4.59 6.00 -6.15
CA PRO A 31 4.66 7.03 -7.17
C PRO A 31 5.53 6.58 -8.36
N LEU A 32 5.11 6.93 -9.58
CA LEU A 32 5.92 6.74 -10.79
C LEU A 32 7.12 7.70 -10.83
N ASP A 33 6.94 8.94 -10.34
CA ASP A 33 8.03 9.92 -10.22
C ASP A 33 8.79 9.76 -8.90
N LYS A 34 9.94 9.08 -8.95
CA LYS A 34 10.90 9.05 -7.84
C LYS A 34 11.79 10.30 -7.77
N ASN A 35 11.74 11.17 -8.79
CA ASN A 35 12.56 12.40 -8.87
C ASN A 35 11.82 13.68 -8.47
N ALA A 36 10.50 13.62 -8.22
CA ALA A 36 9.75 14.79 -7.78
C ALA A 36 9.90 14.93 -6.26
N SER A 37 10.79 15.83 -5.83
CA SER A 37 10.94 16.24 -4.44
C SER A 37 9.57 16.59 -3.83
N PRO A 38 9.24 16.12 -2.60
CA PRO A 38 7.95 16.39 -1.96
C PRO A 38 7.71 17.90 -1.69
N LEU A 39 8.75 18.73 -1.81
CA LEU A 39 8.68 20.18 -1.61
C LEU A 39 8.13 20.98 -2.81
N SER A 40 7.89 20.38 -3.97
CA SER A 40 7.31 21.09 -5.12
C SER A 40 5.80 20.86 -5.20
N ALA A 41 5.08 21.20 -4.13
CA ALA A 41 3.64 21.03 -4.02
C ALA A 41 2.90 22.30 -4.49
N SER A 42 2.60 22.38 -5.79
CA SER A 42 1.44 23.14 -6.23
C SER A 42 0.24 22.19 -6.26
N SER A 43 -0.91 22.60 -5.74
CA SER A 43 -2.10 21.75 -5.60
C SER A 43 -2.60 21.13 -6.93
N VAL A 44 -2.23 21.72 -8.06
CA VAL A 44 -2.57 21.27 -9.42
C VAL A 44 -1.72 20.06 -9.88
N THR A 45 -0.49 19.90 -9.41
CA THR A 45 0.40 18.78 -9.80
C THR A 45 0.18 17.49 -8.99
N ILE A 46 -0.57 17.55 -7.88
CA ILE A 46 -0.92 16.37 -7.08
C ILE A 46 -1.98 15.52 -7.80
N LEU A 47 -2.91 16.15 -8.56
CA LEU A 47 -4.00 15.47 -9.27
C LEU A 47 -3.54 14.64 -10.48
N THR A 48 -2.41 14.98 -11.09
CA THR A 48 -1.94 14.39 -12.35
C THR A 48 -0.84 13.35 -12.17
N ARG A 49 -0.29 13.20 -10.96
CA ARG A 49 0.69 12.16 -10.70
C ARG A 49 0.02 10.80 -10.88
N LYS A 50 0.77 9.82 -11.36
CA LYS A 50 0.34 8.42 -11.42
C LYS A 50 1.17 7.61 -10.43
N ALA A 51 0.58 6.60 -9.82
CA ALA A 51 1.31 5.58 -9.08
C ALA A 51 1.23 4.25 -9.82
N LYS A 52 2.15 3.36 -9.51
CA LYS A 52 2.20 2.01 -10.05
C LYS A 52 2.21 1.01 -8.90
N VAL A 53 1.43 -0.04 -9.04
CA VAL A 53 1.47 -1.17 -8.10
C VAL A 53 2.68 -2.03 -8.41
N LYS A 54 3.50 -2.35 -7.41
CA LYS A 54 4.71 -3.16 -7.56
C LYS A 54 4.77 -4.27 -6.51
N LYS A 55 5.38 -5.40 -6.91
CA LYS A 55 5.81 -6.48 -6.02
C LYS A 55 7.31 -6.31 -5.78
N GLU A 56 7.71 -6.06 -4.54
CA GLU A 56 9.11 -5.81 -4.16
C GLU A 56 9.42 -6.43 -2.80
N LEU A 57 10.72 -6.62 -2.51
CA LEU A 57 11.14 -7.10 -1.20
C LEU A 57 10.76 -6.10 -0.12
N LEU A 58 10.17 -6.57 0.97
CA LEU A 58 9.80 -5.75 2.13
C LEU A 58 10.98 -4.93 2.63
N MET A 59 12.17 -5.54 2.72
CA MET A 59 13.39 -4.85 3.15
C MET A 59 13.80 -3.72 2.21
N LYS A 60 13.57 -3.88 0.90
CA LYS A 60 13.81 -2.81 -0.09
C LYS A 60 12.77 -1.69 0.02
N VAL A 61 11.51 -2.05 0.29
CA VAL A 61 10.43 -1.08 0.44
C VAL A 61 10.62 -0.29 1.74
N ALA A 62 10.79 -0.96 2.88
CA ALA A 62 10.99 -0.30 4.17
C ALA A 62 12.32 0.47 4.24
N GLY A 63 13.40 -0.07 3.67
CA GLY A 63 14.72 0.54 3.81
C GLY A 63 15.15 0.52 5.27
N THR A 64 15.46 1.70 5.82
CA THR A 64 15.81 1.88 7.25
C THR A 64 14.60 2.20 8.13
N ASP A 65 13.42 2.38 7.55
CA ASP A 65 12.25 2.81 8.28
C ASP A 65 11.61 1.64 9.06
N PRO A 66 11.13 1.89 10.29
CA PRO A 66 10.49 0.85 11.08
C PRO A 66 9.15 0.45 10.47
N TRP A 67 8.84 -0.84 10.56
CA TRP A 67 7.60 -1.41 10.06
C TRP A 67 7.06 -2.47 11.03
N HIS A 68 5.75 -2.69 10.98
CA HIS A 68 5.10 -3.74 11.76
C HIS A 68 3.89 -4.29 11.00
N VAL A 69 3.45 -5.49 11.39
CA VAL A 69 2.17 -6.04 10.92
C VAL A 69 1.04 -5.28 11.61
N ASN A 70 0.11 -4.74 10.84
CA ASN A 70 -1.03 -4.01 11.36
C ASN A 70 -2.34 -4.40 10.65
N ASN A 71 -2.89 -5.56 11.00
CA ASN A 71 -4.20 -6.00 10.53
C ASN A 71 -5.32 -5.30 11.31
N LYS A 72 -5.31 -3.96 11.30
CA LYS A 72 -6.11 -3.15 12.23
C LYS A 72 -7.61 -3.40 12.15
N TYR A 73 -8.15 -3.95 11.06
CA TYR A 73 -9.59 -4.13 10.87
C TYR A 73 -10.09 -5.56 11.14
N ASP A 74 -9.22 -6.50 11.49
CA ASP A 74 -9.60 -7.91 11.74
C ASP A 74 -10.64 -8.07 12.86
N HIS A 75 -10.74 -7.09 13.78
CA HIS A 75 -11.71 -7.08 14.87
C HIS A 75 -13.15 -6.74 14.43
N HIS A 76 -13.32 -6.14 13.26
CA HIS A 76 -14.63 -5.75 12.71
C HIS A 76 -14.91 -6.37 11.33
N HIS A 77 -13.88 -6.86 10.63
CA HIS A 77 -13.99 -7.40 9.29
C HIS A 77 -13.26 -8.74 9.17
N ILE A 78 -13.95 -9.73 8.62
CA ILE A 78 -13.36 -11.04 8.36
C ILE A 78 -12.46 -10.91 7.11
N PRO A 79 -11.16 -11.23 7.19
CA PRO A 79 -10.30 -11.22 6.02
C PRO A 79 -10.72 -12.31 5.04
N LEU A 80 -10.51 -12.06 3.75
CA LEU A 80 -10.69 -13.08 2.72
C LEU A 80 -9.71 -14.24 2.92
N PRO A 81 -9.99 -15.43 2.35
CA PRO A 81 -9.01 -16.51 2.31
C PRO A 81 -7.68 -16.02 1.73
N VAL A 82 -6.57 -16.41 2.34
CA VAL A 82 -5.21 -15.91 1.99
C VAL A 82 -4.92 -16.06 0.49
N GLU A 83 -5.29 -17.20 -0.09
CA GLU A 83 -5.14 -17.45 -1.54
C GLU A 83 -5.88 -16.42 -2.38
N LYS A 84 -7.10 -16.03 -1.98
CA LYS A 84 -7.89 -15.00 -2.65
C LYS A 84 -7.27 -13.62 -2.49
N ILE A 85 -6.73 -13.30 -1.31
CA ILE A 85 -6.01 -12.04 -1.07
C ILE A 85 -4.82 -11.92 -2.01
N ILE A 86 -3.97 -12.95 -2.05
CA ILE A 86 -2.77 -12.98 -2.89
C ILE A 86 -3.17 -12.91 -4.37
N TRP A 87 -4.11 -13.75 -4.81
CA TRP A 87 -4.59 -13.75 -6.18
C TRP A 87 -5.08 -12.37 -6.62
N ARG A 88 -5.91 -11.70 -5.80
CA ARG A 88 -6.38 -10.34 -6.08
C ARG A 88 -5.20 -9.37 -6.17
N ALA A 89 -4.28 -9.41 -5.21
CA ALA A 89 -3.14 -8.49 -5.15
C ALA A 89 -2.25 -8.60 -6.39
N GLU A 90 -2.00 -9.82 -6.87
CA GLU A 90 -1.20 -10.06 -8.06
C GLU A 90 -1.84 -9.52 -9.35
N GLN A 91 -3.17 -9.50 -9.45
CA GLN A 91 -3.86 -8.91 -10.62
C GLN A 91 -3.59 -7.41 -10.80
N TRP A 92 -3.18 -6.73 -9.73
CA TRP A 92 -2.91 -5.29 -9.77
C TRP A 92 -1.46 -4.96 -10.14
N ILE A 93 -0.54 -5.92 -10.10
CA ILE A 93 0.89 -5.65 -10.37
C ILE A 93 1.04 -5.01 -11.75
N GLY A 94 1.77 -3.90 -11.79
CA GLY A 94 2.06 -3.18 -13.02
C GLY A 94 0.98 -2.20 -13.47
N ARG A 95 -0.22 -2.21 -12.86
CA ARG A 95 -1.27 -1.24 -13.16
C ARG A 95 -0.91 0.15 -12.65
N GLU A 96 -1.30 1.15 -13.41
CA GLU A 96 -1.22 2.56 -13.02
C GLU A 96 -2.52 2.98 -12.36
N VAL A 97 -2.42 3.76 -11.28
CA VAL A 97 -3.54 4.26 -10.49
C VAL A 97 -3.34 5.76 -10.22
N PRO A 98 -4.40 6.59 -10.18
CA PRO A 98 -4.27 8.05 -10.05
C PRO A 98 -3.67 8.45 -8.69
N TYR A 99 -2.74 9.40 -8.66
CA TYR A 99 -1.94 9.71 -7.47
C TYR A 99 -2.60 10.63 -6.45
N GLY A 100 -3.57 11.45 -6.85
CA GLY A 100 -4.31 12.40 -5.99
C GLY A 100 -5.15 11.75 -4.87
N LEU A 101 -4.87 10.49 -4.59
CA LEU A 101 -5.57 9.56 -3.76
C LEU A 101 -4.65 8.97 -2.67
N PHE A 102 -3.31 9.00 -2.81
CA PHE A 102 -2.39 8.19 -1.96
C PHE A 102 -2.09 8.70 -0.55
N GLY A 103 -2.55 9.88 -0.17
CA GLY A 103 -2.56 10.29 1.24
C GLY A 103 -3.44 9.39 2.11
N SER A 104 -4.51 8.85 1.51
CA SER A 104 -5.48 7.94 2.16
C SER A 104 -5.65 6.59 1.42
N ASN A 105 -5.15 6.43 0.18
CA ASN A 105 -5.40 5.24 -0.65
C ASN A 105 -4.41 4.08 -0.53
N CYS A 106 -3.20 4.28 0.00
CA CYS A 106 -2.32 3.13 0.22
C CYS A 106 -2.96 2.15 1.21
N GLU A 107 -3.58 2.69 2.27
CA GLU A 107 -4.41 1.93 3.21
C GLU A 107 -5.64 1.33 2.51
N HIS A 108 -6.40 2.16 1.79
CA HIS A 108 -7.57 1.74 1.02
C HIS A 108 -7.30 0.53 0.13
N PHE A 109 -6.17 0.58 -0.57
CA PHE A 109 -5.78 -0.42 -1.54
C PHE A 109 -5.52 -1.75 -0.83
N VAL A 110 -4.73 -1.76 0.23
CA VAL A 110 -4.40 -3.01 0.92
C VAL A 110 -5.59 -3.56 1.70
N THR A 111 -6.49 -2.72 2.21
CA THR A 111 -7.74 -3.16 2.83
C THR A 111 -8.73 -3.72 1.81
N MET A 112 -8.88 -3.08 0.64
CA MET A 112 -9.65 -3.61 -0.50
C MET A 112 -9.16 -5.01 -0.90
N LEU A 113 -7.84 -5.24 -0.89
CA LEU A 113 -7.26 -6.55 -1.18
C LEU A 113 -7.55 -7.58 -0.08
N ARG A 114 -7.40 -7.20 1.20
CA ARG A 114 -7.56 -8.11 2.34
C ARG A 114 -9.01 -8.45 2.66
N TYR A 115 -9.90 -7.46 2.69
CA TYR A 115 -11.29 -7.63 3.15
C TYR A 115 -12.30 -7.67 2.00
N GLY A 116 -11.91 -7.25 0.79
CA GLY A 116 -12.79 -7.20 -0.37
C GLY A 116 -13.52 -5.86 -0.55
N ASP A 117 -13.56 -5.05 0.50
CA ASP A 117 -14.06 -3.67 0.52
C ASP A 117 -12.92 -2.73 0.93
N GLY A 118 -12.77 -1.61 0.23
CA GLY A 118 -11.72 -0.64 0.51
C GLY A 118 -12.09 0.28 1.66
N PHE A 119 -11.28 0.29 2.72
CA PHE A 119 -11.45 1.14 3.90
C PHE A 119 -10.23 2.06 4.08
N SER A 120 -10.50 3.34 4.31
CA SER A 120 -9.49 4.33 4.72
C SER A 120 -10.05 5.14 5.87
N TRP A 121 -9.37 5.14 7.01
CA TRP A 121 -9.69 6.08 8.10
C TRP A 121 -8.57 7.10 8.33
N GLN A 122 -7.76 7.36 7.32
CA GLN A 122 -6.83 8.48 7.31
C GLN A 122 -7.63 9.77 7.06
N VAL A 123 -7.95 10.45 8.17
CA VAL A 123 -8.36 11.86 8.23
C VAL A 123 -7.15 12.78 8.09
#